data_AF-A0AAE2W2G9-F1
#
_entry.id   AF-A0AAE2W2G9-F1
#
_cell.length_a   1.000
_cell.length_b   1.000
_cell.length_c   1.000
_cell.angle_alpha   90.00
_cell.angle_beta   90.00
_cell.angle_gamma   90.00
#
_symmetry.space_group_name_H-M   'P 1'
#
loop_
_entity.id
_entity.type
_entity.pdbx_description
1 polymer ?
#
loop_
_entity_poly.entity_id
_entity_poly.type
_entity_poly.pdbx_seq_one_letter_code
_entity_poly.pdbx_strand_id
1 'polypeptide(L)' 'YPSYDNYEAVEVSKTNEIPLDYSGLMGVPITFMNKYNPDQFEIIGIDRVLVEEKTGKVSRFRVDGKEIYARIVIKNKML' A
#
# COMPACT_ATOMS: atom_id res chain seq x y z
N TYR A 1 0.55 4.27 11.78
CA TYR A 1 1.19 3.81 10.55
C TYR A 1 1.93 4.97 9.91
N PRO A 2 3.20 4.82 9.50
CA PRO A 2 3.90 5.85 8.72
C PRO A 2 3.17 6.14 7.41
N SER A 3 3.24 7.37 6.90
CA SER A 3 2.79 7.69 5.54
C SER A 3 3.95 7.60 4.56
N TYR A 4 3.67 7.38 3.28
CA TYR A 4 4.71 7.45 2.26
C TYR A 4 4.99 8.90 1.83
N ASP A 5 6.26 9.21 1.56
CA ASP A 5 6.69 10.54 1.12
C ASP A 5 6.19 10.87 -0.30
N ASN A 6 6.00 9.84 -1.12
CA ASN A 6 5.74 9.95 -2.55
C ASN A 6 4.41 9.31 -3.00
N TYR A 7 3.56 8.88 -2.06
CA TYR A 7 2.24 8.34 -2.36
C TYR A 7 1.27 8.52 -1.19
N GLU A 8 -0.01 8.73 -1.48
CA GLU A 8 -1.03 8.98 -0.45
C GLU A 8 -1.58 7.66 0.10
N ALA A 9 -0.74 6.92 0.82
CA ALA A 9 -1.12 5.71 1.52
C ALA A 9 -0.30 5.57 2.81
N VAL A 10 -0.79 4.75 3.73
CA VAL A 10 -0.07 4.39 4.95
C VAL A 10 0.69 3.08 4.79
N GLU A 11 1.84 2.98 5.43
CA GLU A 11 2.66 1.79 5.48
C GLU A 11 2.12 0.81 6.51
N VAL A 12 1.78 -0.40 6.05
CA VAL A 12 1.40 -1.51 6.91
C VAL A 12 2.42 -2.62 6.72
N SER A 13 3.34 -2.73 7.68
CA SER A 13 4.47 -3.66 7.61
C SER A 13 4.08 -5.14 7.60
N LYS A 14 2.92 -5.52 8.17
CA LYS A 14 2.46 -6.92 8.24
C LYS A 14 0.96 -7.05 7.98
N THR A 15 0.56 -8.13 7.32
CA THR A 15 -0.85 -8.41 7.01
C THR A 15 -1.75 -8.50 8.25
N ASN A 16 -1.25 -8.99 9.39
CA ASN A 16 -2.02 -9.06 10.63
C ASN A 16 -2.10 -7.72 11.37
N GLU A 17 -1.41 -6.69 10.90
CA GLU A 17 -1.45 -5.33 11.43
C GLU A 17 -2.32 -4.42 10.54
N ILE A 18 -3.04 -4.95 9.55
CA ILE A 18 -3.96 -4.17 8.70
C ILE A 18 -5.14 -3.68 9.58
N PRO A 19 -5.33 -2.35 9.73
CA PRO A 19 -6.43 -1.81 10.51
C PRO A 19 -7.78 -2.08 9.82
N LEU A 20 -8.78 -2.50 10.61
CA LEU A 20 -10.12 -2.82 10.11
C LEU A 20 -11.05 -1.61 10.02
N ASP A 21 -10.65 -0.49 10.63
CA ASP A 21 -11.40 0.76 10.77
C ASP A 21 -10.78 1.91 9.93
N TYR A 22 -9.86 1.58 9.02
CA TYR A 22 -9.19 2.56 8.15
C TYR A 22 -9.69 2.47 6.70
N SER A 23 -10.33 3.54 6.23
CA SER A 23 -10.91 3.63 4.87
C SER A 23 -9.94 4.15 3.80
N GLY A 24 -8.74 4.60 4.20
CA GLY A 24 -7.71 5.10 3.31
C GLY A 24 -6.95 3.99 2.58
N LEU A 25 -5.99 4.40 1.74
CA LEU A 25 -5.11 3.48 1.02
C LEU A 25 -4.01 2.94 1.94
N MET A 26 -3.75 1.64 1.86
CA MET A 26 -2.76 0.96 2.68
C MET A 26 -1.76 0.22 1.79
N GLY A 27 -0.47 0.50 1.97
CA GLY A 27 0.60 -0.28 1.37
C GLY A 27 0.93 -1.48 2.24
N VAL A 28 0.62 -2.68 1.75
CA VAL A 28 0.83 -3.96 2.44
C VAL A 28 1.97 -4.75 1.78
N PRO A 29 2.58 -5.73 2.48
CA PRO A 29 3.61 -6.59 1.88
C PRO A 29 3.03 -7.38 0.70
N ILE A 30 3.84 -7.67 -0.32
CA ILE A 30 3.42 -8.51 -1.46
C ILE A 30 2.86 -9.87 -1.00
N THR A 31 3.37 -10.42 0.11
CA THR A 31 2.89 -11.68 0.72
C THR A 31 1.44 -11.62 1.20
N PHE A 32 0.83 -10.43 1.29
CA PHE A 32 -0.60 -10.25 1.52
C PHE A 32 -1.46 -11.05 0.53
N MET A 33 -0.98 -11.28 -0.70
CA MET A 33 -1.70 -12.07 -1.71
C MET A 33 -2.06 -13.48 -1.24
N ASN A 34 -1.29 -14.08 -0.32
CA ASN A 34 -1.60 -15.40 0.26
C ASN A 34 -2.84 -15.39 1.18
N LYS A 35 -3.28 -14.20 1.62
CA LYS A 35 -4.40 -13.98 2.53
C LYS A 35 -5.45 -13.04 1.92
N TYR A 36 -5.38 -12.79 0.61
CA TYR A 36 -6.24 -11.83 -0.05
C TYR A 36 -7.70 -12.30 -0.02
N ASN A 37 -8.58 -11.40 0.42
CA ASN A 37 -10.02 -11.58 0.36
C ASN A 37 -10.63 -10.46 -0.53
N PRO A 38 -11.11 -10.79 -1.75
CA PRO A 38 -11.67 -9.80 -2.67
C PRO A 38 -13.00 -9.20 -2.22
N ASP A 39 -13.72 -9.86 -1.30
CA ASP A 39 -14.95 -9.30 -0.73
C ASP A 39 -14.60 -8.16 0.24
N GLN A 40 -13.48 -8.28 0.95
CA GLN A 40 -13.03 -7.32 1.95
C GLN A 40 -12.17 -6.20 1.36
N PHE A 41 -11.28 -6.51 0.41
CA PHE A 41 -10.27 -5.58 -0.08
C PHE A 41 -10.28 -5.43 -1.61
N GLU A 42 -10.14 -4.20 -2.05
CA GLU A 42 -9.83 -3.84 -3.43
C GLU A 42 -8.31 -3.68 -3.58
N ILE A 43 -7.73 -4.26 -4.64
CA ILE A 43 -6.32 -4.05 -5.00
C ILE A 43 -6.25 -2.86 -5.94
N ILE A 44 -5.54 -1.81 -5.54
CA ILE A 44 -5.39 -0.58 -6.33
C ILE A 44 -4.20 -0.72 -7.29
N GLY A 45 -3.11 -1.36 -6.85
CA GLY A 45 -1.93 -1.55 -7.68
C GLY A 45 -0.67 -1.87 -6.89
N ILE A 46 0.47 -1.79 -7.58
CA ILE A 46 1.80 -1.99 -7.01
C ILE A 46 2.55 -0.65 -6.96
N ASP A 47 3.34 -0.46 -5.90
CA ASP A 47 4.08 0.78 -5.61
C ASP A 47 4.77 1.40 -6.83
N ARG A 48 5.55 0.62 -7.58
CA ARG A 48 6.34 1.13 -8.71
C ARG A 48 5.47 1.76 -9.80
N VAL A 49 4.36 1.13 -10.14
CA VAL A 49 3.42 1.61 -11.17
C VAL A 49 2.72 2.86 -10.67
N LEU A 50 2.23 2.83 -9.44
CA LEU A 50 1.50 3.95 -8.84
C LEU A 50 2.36 5.20 -8.67
N VAL A 51 3.64 5.05 -8.31
CA VAL A 51 4.59 6.16 -8.22
C VAL A 51 4.94 6.69 -9.60
N GLU A 52 5.15 5.81 -10.58
CA GLU A 52 5.43 6.22 -11.96
C GLU A 52 4.26 7.01 -12.56
N GLU A 53 3.03 6.53 -12.38
CA GLU A 53 1.81 7.23 -12.81
C GLU A 53 1.64 8.59 -12.12
N LYS A 54 1.94 8.67 -10.81
CA LYS A 54 1.77 9.91 -10.04
C LYS A 54 2.87 10.93 -10.29
N THR A 55 4.11 10.49 -10.53
CA THR A 55 5.30 11.37 -10.50
C THR A 55 6.09 11.42 -11.81
N GLY A 56 5.79 10.53 -12.77
CA GLY A 56 6.57 10.32 -13.99
C GLY A 56 7.95 9.69 -13.76
N LYS A 57 8.26 9.25 -12.53
CA LYS A 57 9.54 8.65 -12.16
C LYS A 57 9.33 7.23 -11.68
N VAL A 58 10.13 6.31 -12.23
CA VAL A 58 10.20 4.94 -11.75
C VAL A 58 10.90 4.91 -10.40
N SER A 59 10.14 4.77 -9.31
CA SER A 59 10.66 4.65 -7.94
C SER A 59 9.69 3.82 -7.10
N ARG A 60 10.18 3.26 -5.98
CA ARG A 60 9.33 2.60 -4.99
C ARG A 60 8.77 3.59 -4.00
N PHE A 61 7.89 3.12 -3.12
CA PHE A 61 7.48 3.93 -1.96
C PHE A 61 8.66 4.29 -1.05
N ARG A 62 8.59 5.49 -0.48
CA ARG A 62 9.58 6.02 0.44
C ARG A 62 8.97 6.34 1.80
N VAL A 63 9.72 6.04 2.85
CA VAL A 63 9.43 6.48 4.22
C VAL A 63 10.71 7.10 4.76
N ASP A 64 10.62 8.32 5.29
CA ASP A 64 11.76 9.09 5.79
C ASP A 64 12.89 9.21 4.75
N GLY A 65 12.53 9.44 3.50
CA GLY A 65 13.44 9.61 2.36
C GLY A 65 14.07 8.31 1.84
N LYS A 66 13.77 7.15 2.43
CA LYS A 66 14.35 5.85 2.05
C LYS A 66 13.35 4.99 1.30
N GLU A 67 13.77 4.41 0.17
CA GLU A 67 12.96 3.41 -0.53
C GLU A 67 12.82 2.15 0.32
N ILE A 68 11.60 1.62 0.37
CA ILE A 68 11.30 0.39 1.10
C ILE A 68 11.08 -0.80 0.14
N TYR A 69 10.84 -1.98 0.71
CA TYR A 69 10.41 -3.15 -0.07
C TYR A 69 9.11 -2.86 -0.81
N ALA A 70 8.94 -3.50 -1.95
CA ALA A 70 7.77 -3.33 -2.78
C ALA A 70 6.47 -3.66 -2.01
N ARG A 71 5.44 -2.85 -2.26
CA ARG A 71 4.15 -2.90 -1.58
C ARG A 71 3.02 -3.02 -2.60
N ILE A 72 1.97 -3.73 -2.21
CA ILE A 72 0.68 -3.69 -2.90
C ILE A 72 -0.18 -2.66 -2.17
N VAL A 73 -0.87 -1.81 -2.91
CA VAL A 73 -1.83 -0.88 -2.33
C VAL A 73 -3.21 -1.52 -2.33
N ILE A 74 -3.84 -1.54 -1.15
CA ILE A 74 -5.19 -2.04 -0.96
C ILE A 74 -6.08 -0.96 -0.35
N LYS A 75 -7.39 -1.11 -0.55
CA LYS A 75 -8.44 -0.32 0.11
C LYS A 75 -9.49 -1.26 0.70
N ASN A 76 -9.95 -0.98 1.92
CA ASN A 76 -11.05 -1.72 2.53
C ASN A 76 -12.37 -1.33 1.83
N LYS A 77 -13.11 -2.32 1.34
CA LYS A 77 -14.40 -2.12 0.64
C LYS A 77 -15.59 -1.97 1.58
N MET A 78 -15.41 -2.35 2.85
CA MET A 78 -16.48 -2.45 3.85
C MET A 78 -16.58 -1.20 4.73
N LEU A 79 -15.85 -0.12 4.40
CA LEU A 79 -15.78 1.15 5.14
C LEU A 79 -16.13 2.35 4.26
#